data_AF-A0A8S0FUH2-F1
#
_entry.id   AF-A0A8S0FUH2-F1
#
_cell.length_a   1.000
_cell.length_b   1.000
_cell.length_c   1.000
_cell.angle_alpha   90.00
_cell.angle_beta   90.00
_cell.angle_gamma   90.00
#
_symmetry.space_group_name_H-M   'P 1'
#
loop_
_entity.id
_entity.type
_entity.pdbx_description
1 polymer ?
#
loop_
_entity_poly.entity_id
_entity_poly.type
_entity_poly.pdbx_seq_one_letter_code
_entity_poly.pdbx_strand_id
1 'polypeptide(L)'
;MNGWKSSVNATYGIATTACEENVIGHYITDRDHIIKSAEQSLINLATDHLDLLLIHRPDPLMDADEVADAFKHLHQSGKVRHFGVSNFTPAQFALLQSRLPFTLATNQVEISPVHQPLLLDGTLDQLQQLRVRPMAWSCLGGGRLFNDDYFQPLRDELAVVAEELNAGSIEQVVIRLGITFTVAAAANYRLR
;
A
#
# COMPACT_ATOMS: atom_id res chain seq x y z
N MET A 1 5.94 -27.59 15.95
CA MET A 1 5.11 -27.19 14.80
C MET A 1 4.80 -25.72 14.95
N ASN A 2 5.63 -24.85 14.36
CA ASN A 2 5.43 -23.41 14.44
C ASN A 2 4.47 -23.01 13.32
N GLY A 3 3.21 -22.79 13.68
CA GLY A 3 2.15 -22.37 12.76
C GLY A 3 2.38 -20.93 12.31
N TRP A 4 3.07 -20.78 11.18
CA TRP A 4 2.93 -19.57 10.36
C TRP A 4 1.50 -19.56 9.81
N LYS A 5 0.60 -18.80 10.46
CA LYS A 5 -0.67 -18.42 9.83
C LYS A 5 -0.32 -17.40 8.76
N SER A 6 -0.53 -17.75 7.50
CA SER A 6 -0.37 -16.83 6.37
C SER A 6 -1.22 -15.59 6.58
N SER A 7 -0.59 -14.41 6.56
CA SER A 7 -1.31 -13.14 6.60
C SER A 7 -2.12 -12.95 5.32
N VAL A 8 -3.42 -12.72 5.44
CA VAL A 8 -4.31 -12.50 4.28
C VAL A 8 -4.65 -11.01 4.20
N ASN A 9 -4.12 -10.36 3.17
CA ASN A 9 -4.33 -8.94 2.90
C ASN A 9 -5.21 -8.76 1.66
N ALA A 10 -6.06 -7.74 1.66
CA ALA A 10 -6.80 -7.37 0.47
C ALA A 10 -6.99 -5.86 0.35
N THR A 11 -6.95 -5.37 -0.90
CA THR A 11 -6.94 -3.94 -1.25
C THR A 11 -8.17 -3.65 -2.12
N TYR A 12 -8.99 -2.64 -1.78
CA TYR A 12 -10.28 -2.36 -2.45
C TYR A 12 -10.53 -0.89 -2.65
N GLY A 13 -11.25 -0.55 -3.70
CA GLY A 13 -11.47 0.83 -4.11
C GLY A 13 -11.37 1.00 -5.62
N ILE A 14 -11.38 -0.10 -6.37
CA ILE A 14 -11.62 -0.07 -7.81
C ILE A 14 -12.76 -1.04 -8.06
N ALA A 15 -13.90 -0.53 -8.55
CA ALA A 15 -14.87 -1.37 -9.24
C ALA A 15 -14.27 -1.72 -10.60
N THR A 16 -13.64 -2.90 -10.73
CA THR A 16 -13.12 -3.39 -12.03
C THR A 16 -14.22 -3.74 -13.01
N THR A 17 -15.45 -3.91 -12.50
CA THR A 17 -16.68 -3.98 -13.29
C THR A 17 -17.66 -3.00 -12.67
N ALA A 18 -17.80 -1.85 -13.33
CA ALA A 18 -19.07 -1.25 -13.68
C ALA A 18 -20.29 -2.10 -13.28
N CYS A 19 -21.16 -1.59 -12.40
CA CYS A 19 -22.57 -1.99 -12.46
C CYS A 19 -23.08 -1.84 -13.91
N GLU A 20 -24.10 -2.59 -14.32
CA GLU A 20 -24.64 -2.59 -15.70
C GLU A 20 -24.94 -1.16 -16.23
N GLU A 21 -25.12 -0.19 -15.32
CA GLU A 21 -25.42 1.21 -15.59
C GLU A 21 -24.20 2.12 -15.83
N ASN A 22 -22.97 1.72 -15.44
CA ASN A 22 -21.79 2.61 -15.42
C ASN A 22 -20.59 2.03 -16.18
N VAL A 23 -20.55 2.19 -17.50
CA VAL A 23 -19.53 1.63 -18.43
C VAL A 23 -18.08 2.07 -18.15
N ILE A 24 -17.88 3.15 -17.38
CA ILE A 24 -16.57 3.74 -17.10
C ILE A 24 -16.08 3.33 -15.72
N GLY A 25 -14.80 2.90 -15.63
CA GLY A 25 -14.15 2.60 -14.35
C GLY A 25 -14.15 3.82 -13.44
N HIS A 26 -14.69 3.66 -12.23
CA HIS A 26 -14.79 4.71 -11.21
C HIS A 26 -14.52 4.14 -9.82
N TYR A 27 -14.34 5.03 -8.86
CA TYR A 27 -14.18 4.69 -7.46
C TYR A 27 -15.54 4.61 -6.78
N ILE A 28 -15.68 3.68 -5.85
CA ILE A 28 -16.85 3.56 -4.96
C ILE A 28 -16.28 3.36 -3.57
N THR A 29 -16.38 4.39 -2.73
CA THR A 29 -15.92 4.37 -1.34
C THR A 29 -17.05 4.43 -0.33
N ASP A 30 -18.29 4.23 -0.80
CA ASP A 30 -19.50 4.19 0.03
C ASP A 30 -19.45 3.06 1.05
N ARG A 31 -20.05 3.30 2.21
CA ARG A 31 -20.06 2.37 3.35
C ARG A 31 -20.45 0.94 2.95
N ASP A 32 -21.58 0.79 2.27
CA ASP A 32 -22.15 -0.53 1.94
C ASP A 32 -21.30 -1.27 0.90
N HIS A 33 -20.69 -0.53 -0.02
CA HIS A 33 -19.78 -1.10 -1.01
C HIS A 33 -18.52 -1.69 -0.37
N ILE A 34 -17.94 -0.98 0.62
CA ILE A 34 -16.77 -1.45 1.35
C ILE A 34 -17.09 -2.74 2.11
N ILE A 35 -18.22 -2.77 2.83
CA ILE A 35 -18.64 -3.96 3.60
C ILE A 35 -18.85 -5.15 2.66
N LYS A 36 -19.63 -4.96 1.58
CA LYS A 36 -19.91 -6.01 0.58
C LYS A 36 -18.62 -6.53 -0.05
N SER A 37 -17.69 -5.65 -0.40
CA SER A 37 -16.41 -6.03 -1.01
C SER A 37 -15.52 -6.82 -0.06
N ALA A 38 -15.45 -6.42 1.21
CA ALA A 38 -14.71 -7.16 2.23
C ALA A 38 -15.28 -8.57 2.43
N GLU A 39 -16.61 -8.69 2.55
CA GLU A 39 -17.29 -9.99 2.69
C GLU A 39 -17.10 -10.88 1.46
N GLN A 40 -17.16 -10.32 0.26
CA GLN A 40 -16.93 -11.07 -0.96
C GLN A 40 -15.53 -11.69 -1.01
N SER A 41 -14.52 -10.99 -0.50
CA SER A 41 -13.18 -11.57 -0.47
C SER A 41 -12.95 -12.58 0.61
N LEU A 42 -13.65 -12.51 1.74
CA LEU A 42 -13.66 -13.60 2.70
C LEU A 42 -14.12 -14.90 2.02
N ILE A 43 -15.17 -14.80 1.19
CA ILE A 43 -15.66 -15.91 0.37
C ILE A 43 -14.59 -16.34 -0.66
N ASN A 44 -14.05 -15.40 -1.43
CA ASN A 44 -13.09 -15.71 -2.51
C ASN A 44 -11.80 -16.35 -1.98
N LEU A 45 -11.35 -15.95 -0.80
CA LEU A 45 -10.13 -16.43 -0.15
C LEU A 45 -10.38 -17.61 0.79
N ALA A 46 -11.64 -18.06 0.92
CA ALA A 46 -12.05 -19.13 1.82
C ALA A 46 -11.53 -18.94 3.27
N THR A 47 -11.66 -17.71 3.78
CA THR A 47 -11.22 -17.30 5.14
C THR A 47 -12.37 -16.62 5.89
N ASP A 48 -12.34 -16.67 7.22
CA ASP A 48 -13.31 -16.02 8.10
C ASP A 48 -12.91 -14.58 8.48
N HIS A 49 -11.65 -14.20 8.25
CA HIS A 49 -11.15 -12.85 8.51
C HIS A 49 -10.05 -12.43 7.53
N LEU A 50 -9.87 -11.11 7.42
CA LEU A 50 -8.72 -10.44 6.81
C LEU A 50 -7.85 -9.83 7.92
N ASP A 51 -6.54 -9.94 7.76
CA ASP A 51 -5.61 -9.26 8.67
C ASP A 51 -5.56 -7.75 8.37
N LEU A 52 -5.62 -7.38 7.09
CA LEU A 52 -5.53 -6.00 6.65
C LEU A 52 -6.47 -5.71 5.47
N LEU A 53 -7.27 -4.64 5.62
CA LEU A 53 -8.12 -4.06 4.58
C LEU A 53 -7.60 -2.67 4.19
N LEU A 54 -7.39 -2.42 2.90
CA LEU A 54 -6.94 -1.12 2.40
C LEU A 54 -7.97 -0.44 1.50
N ILE A 55 -8.17 0.88 1.66
CA ILE A 55 -8.71 1.71 0.56
C ILE A 55 -7.63 1.85 -0.51
N HIS A 56 -7.93 1.45 -1.74
CA HIS A 56 -6.98 1.18 -2.82
C HIS A 56 -6.49 2.44 -3.51
N ARG A 57 -7.36 3.43 -3.67
CA ARG A 57 -7.04 4.73 -4.28
C ARG A 57 -7.81 5.82 -3.54
N PRO A 58 -7.26 7.04 -3.45
CA PRO A 58 -8.03 8.17 -2.96
C PRO A 58 -9.15 8.49 -3.95
N ASP A 59 -10.37 8.54 -3.42
CA ASP A 59 -11.56 8.90 -4.17
C ASP A 59 -11.89 10.38 -3.93
N PRO A 60 -12.00 11.22 -4.99
CA PRO A 60 -12.41 12.62 -4.86
C PRO A 60 -13.78 12.81 -4.17
N LEU A 61 -14.64 11.80 -4.20
CA LEU A 61 -15.97 11.82 -3.59
C LEU A 61 -16.02 11.11 -2.23
N MET A 62 -14.87 10.68 -1.69
CA MET A 62 -14.80 9.96 -0.42
C MET A 62 -15.39 10.78 0.73
N ASP A 63 -16.40 10.24 1.39
CA ASP A 63 -16.84 10.67 2.71
C ASP A 63 -16.09 9.86 3.79
N ALA A 64 -15.26 10.55 4.58
CA ALA A 64 -14.46 9.91 5.62
C ALA A 64 -15.33 9.29 6.74
N ASP A 65 -16.53 9.81 6.99
CA ASP A 65 -17.43 9.28 8.01
C ASP A 65 -18.04 7.95 7.55
N GLU A 66 -18.41 7.82 6.27
CA GLU A 66 -18.91 6.56 5.69
C GLU A 66 -17.85 5.45 5.72
N VAL A 67 -16.62 5.76 5.31
CA VAL A 67 -15.49 4.81 5.33
C VAL A 67 -15.21 4.38 6.78
N ALA A 68 -15.21 5.32 7.72
CA ALA A 68 -14.97 5.03 9.13
C ALA A 68 -16.05 4.11 9.71
N ASP A 69 -17.32 4.30 9.35
CA ASP A 69 -18.41 3.45 9.82
C ASP A 69 -18.37 2.04 9.21
N ALA A 70 -17.96 1.91 7.94
CA ALA A 70 -17.67 0.61 7.34
C ALA A 70 -16.54 -0.12 8.09
N PHE A 71 -15.45 0.59 8.40
CA PHE A 71 -14.32 0.02 9.12
C PHE A 71 -14.69 -0.42 10.54
N LYS A 72 -15.42 0.41 11.29
CA LYS A 72 -15.90 0.06 12.63
C LYS A 72 -16.79 -1.20 12.58
N HIS A 73 -17.69 -1.30 11.61
CA HIS A 73 -18.56 -2.46 11.45
C HIS A 73 -17.76 -3.76 11.18
N LEU A 74 -16.81 -3.71 10.25
CA LEU A 74 -15.95 -4.84 9.91
C LEU A 74 -15.01 -5.24 11.05
N HIS A 75 -14.56 -4.26 11.85
CA HIS A 75 -13.77 -4.49 13.04
C HIS A 75 -14.57 -5.18 14.14
N GLN A 76 -15.74 -4.63 14.47
CA GLN A 76 -16.62 -5.16 15.53
C GLN A 76 -17.15 -6.56 15.21
N SER A 77 -17.34 -6.89 13.93
CA SER A 77 -17.75 -8.22 13.50
C SER A 77 -16.59 -9.24 13.48
N GLY A 78 -15.35 -8.81 13.74
CA GLY A 78 -14.17 -9.68 13.72
C GLY A 78 -13.69 -10.07 12.31
N LYS A 79 -14.35 -9.56 11.27
CA LYS A 79 -14.04 -9.87 9.85
C LYS A 79 -12.75 -9.22 9.38
N VAL A 80 -12.34 -8.10 9.98
CA VAL A 80 -11.12 -7.38 9.62
C VAL A 80 -10.38 -6.91 10.88
N ARG A 81 -9.08 -7.25 10.98
CA ARG A 81 -8.26 -6.89 12.14
C ARG A 81 -7.69 -5.47 12.07
N HIS A 82 -7.12 -5.11 10.93
CA HIS A 82 -6.46 -3.83 10.71
C HIS A 82 -6.92 -3.17 9.41
N PHE A 83 -6.78 -1.85 9.37
CA PHE A 83 -7.17 -1.04 8.23
C PHE A 83 -6.02 -0.14 7.81
N GLY A 84 -5.94 0.16 6.52
CA GLY A 84 -4.97 1.08 5.96
C GLY A 84 -5.50 1.73 4.69
N VAL A 85 -4.62 2.43 4.01
CA VAL A 85 -4.91 3.09 2.74
C VAL A 85 -3.81 2.79 1.73
N SER A 86 -4.01 3.21 0.49
CA SER A 86 -3.07 3.01 -0.61
C SER A 86 -3.12 4.23 -1.53
N ASN A 87 -1.94 4.77 -1.83
CA ASN A 87 -1.74 5.95 -2.68
C ASN A 87 -2.36 7.24 -2.14
N PHE A 88 -2.54 7.36 -0.82
CA PHE A 88 -3.09 8.56 -0.20
C PHE A 88 -2.00 9.62 -0.03
N THR A 89 -2.35 10.88 -0.28
CA THR A 89 -1.53 12.03 0.13
C THR A 89 -1.55 12.20 1.65
N PRO A 90 -0.61 12.97 2.24
CA PRO A 90 -0.61 13.24 3.68
C PRO A 90 -1.92 13.83 4.21
N ALA A 91 -2.54 14.73 3.43
CA ALA A 91 -3.80 15.36 3.80
C ALA A 91 -4.97 14.36 3.79
N GLN A 92 -5.04 13.49 2.78
CA GLN A 92 -6.08 12.45 2.70
C GLN A 92 -5.91 11.39 3.80
N PHE A 93 -4.66 10.99 4.11
CA PHE A 93 -4.38 10.07 5.20
C PHE A 93 -4.86 10.66 6.54
N ALA A 94 -4.51 11.92 6.81
CA ALA A 94 -4.92 12.62 8.02
C ALA A 94 -6.46 12.80 8.11
N LEU A 95 -7.12 13.09 6.98
CA LEU A 95 -8.58 13.20 6.90
C LEU A 95 -9.25 11.91 7.39
N LEU A 96 -8.92 10.76 6.81
CA LEU A 96 -9.53 9.49 7.21
C LEU A 96 -9.12 9.10 8.64
N GLN A 97 -7.84 9.25 9.00
CA GLN A 97 -7.35 8.95 10.35
C GLN A 97 -8.12 9.72 11.44
N SER A 98 -8.55 10.95 11.15
CA SER A 98 -9.30 11.79 12.11
C SER A 98 -10.68 11.22 12.51
N ARG A 99 -11.22 10.26 11.74
CA ARG A 99 -12.52 9.61 11.99
C ARG A 99 -12.42 8.23 12.63
N LEU A 100 -11.20 7.72 12.78
CA LEU A 100 -10.94 6.36 13.24
C LEU A 100 -10.48 6.33 14.70
N PRO A 101 -11.01 5.38 15.50
CA PRO A 101 -10.56 5.18 16.88
C PRO A 101 -9.25 4.38 16.99
N PHE A 102 -8.67 3.96 15.85
CA PHE A 102 -7.43 3.19 15.76
C PHE A 102 -6.53 3.78 14.66
N THR A 103 -5.22 3.51 14.76
CA THR A 103 -4.24 3.97 13.79
C THR A 103 -4.34 3.17 12.49
N LEU A 104 -4.32 3.85 11.34
CA LEU A 104 -4.14 3.23 10.04
C LEU A 104 -2.78 2.50 9.99
N ALA A 105 -2.81 1.22 9.66
CA ALA A 105 -1.66 0.33 9.77
C ALA A 105 -0.59 0.58 8.69
N THR A 106 -0.99 1.11 7.52
CA THR A 106 -0.08 1.40 6.42
C THR A 106 -0.69 2.41 5.44
N ASN A 107 0.17 3.03 4.64
CA ASN A 107 -0.17 3.62 3.35
C ASN A 107 0.66 2.89 2.28
N GLN A 108 0.03 2.04 1.48
CA GLN A 108 0.70 1.31 0.40
C GLN A 108 0.99 2.27 -0.77
N VAL A 109 2.24 2.40 -1.20
CA VAL A 109 2.67 3.44 -2.15
C VAL A 109 3.75 2.94 -3.13
N GLU A 110 3.86 3.59 -4.30
CA GLU A 110 4.88 3.25 -5.30
C GLU A 110 6.23 3.81 -4.84
N ILE A 111 7.24 2.94 -4.70
CA ILE A 111 8.59 3.38 -4.32
C ILE A 111 9.59 2.56 -5.14
N SER A 112 10.37 3.23 -5.98
CA SER A 112 11.46 2.59 -6.72
C SER A 112 12.50 3.62 -7.16
N PRO A 113 13.70 3.19 -7.59
CA PRO A 113 14.66 4.09 -8.23
C PRO A 113 14.09 4.83 -9.44
N VAL A 114 13.04 4.31 -10.09
CA VAL A 114 12.38 4.96 -11.23
C VAL A 114 11.15 5.80 -10.84
N HIS A 115 10.73 5.76 -9.58
CA HIS A 115 9.59 6.53 -9.05
C HIS A 115 9.90 6.99 -7.61
N GLN A 116 10.38 8.23 -7.50
CA GLN A 116 10.87 8.81 -6.24
C GLN A 116 10.12 10.05 -5.69
N PRO A 117 9.00 10.57 -6.27
CA PRO A 117 8.43 11.84 -5.78
C PRO A 117 8.02 11.78 -4.30
N LEU A 118 7.58 10.60 -3.83
CA LEU A 118 7.11 10.38 -2.46
C LEU A 118 8.20 10.53 -1.39
N LEU A 119 9.48 10.48 -1.79
CA LEU A 119 10.60 10.72 -0.89
C LEU A 119 10.65 12.17 -0.41
N LEU A 120 10.02 13.11 -1.12
CA LEU A 120 10.16 14.56 -0.89
C LEU A 120 8.82 15.31 -0.81
N ASP A 121 7.69 14.66 -1.11
CA ASP A 121 6.37 15.30 -1.09
C ASP A 121 5.69 15.29 0.29
N GLY A 122 6.40 14.80 1.33
CA GLY A 122 5.91 14.67 2.70
C GLY A 122 5.18 13.34 2.99
N THR A 123 4.95 12.49 1.98
CA THR A 123 4.31 11.18 2.19
C THR A 123 5.15 10.28 3.11
N LEU A 124 6.42 10.06 2.79
CA LEU A 124 7.28 9.22 3.63
C LEU A 124 7.63 9.89 4.96
N ASP A 125 7.71 11.23 5.00
CA ASP A 125 7.95 11.99 6.22
C ASP A 125 6.80 11.82 7.22
N GLN A 126 5.55 11.92 6.76
CA GLN A 126 4.38 11.70 7.60
C GLN A 126 4.36 10.27 8.16
N LEU A 127 4.64 9.27 7.32
CA LEU A 127 4.68 7.88 7.76
C LEU A 127 5.78 7.64 8.79
N GLN A 128 6.95 8.26 8.62
CA GLN A 128 8.03 8.25 9.61
C GLN A 128 7.64 8.92 10.92
N GLN A 129 7.02 10.09 10.85
CA GLN A 129 6.54 10.83 12.00
C GLN A 129 5.53 10.01 12.82
N LEU A 130 4.63 9.29 12.14
CA LEU A 130 3.59 8.45 12.76
C LEU A 130 4.07 7.04 13.12
N ARG A 131 5.30 6.67 12.76
CA ARG A 131 5.86 5.30 12.89
C ARG A 131 5.04 4.24 12.16
N VAL A 132 4.46 4.62 11.02
CA VAL A 132 3.67 3.74 10.15
C VAL A 132 4.56 3.24 9.01
N ARG A 133 4.59 1.93 8.76
CA ARG A 133 5.40 1.34 7.69
C ARG A 133 4.62 1.35 6.37
N PRO A 134 5.10 2.00 5.30
CA PRO A 134 4.49 1.85 3.98
C PRO A 134 4.70 0.43 3.44
N MET A 135 3.73 -0.09 2.69
CA MET A 135 4.00 -1.21 1.79
C MET A 135 4.43 -0.65 0.44
N ALA A 136 5.67 -0.91 0.01
CA ALA A 136 6.15 -0.48 -1.30
C ALA A 136 5.63 -1.42 -2.41
N TRP A 137 5.02 -0.85 -3.45
CA TRP A 137 4.68 -1.58 -4.67
C TRP A 137 5.46 -1.05 -5.87
N SER A 138 5.49 -1.83 -6.97
CA SER A 138 6.27 -1.52 -8.17
C SER A 138 7.74 -1.17 -7.91
N CYS A 139 8.40 -1.89 -6.98
CA CYS A 139 9.82 -1.69 -6.65
C CYS A 139 10.74 -1.79 -7.88
N LEU A 140 10.34 -2.56 -8.91
CA LEU A 140 11.03 -2.72 -10.19
C LEU A 140 10.43 -1.86 -11.32
N GLY A 141 9.68 -0.81 -10.97
CA GLY A 141 9.10 0.14 -11.92
C GLY A 141 8.00 -0.43 -12.82
N GLY A 142 7.31 -1.49 -12.39
CA GLY A 142 6.37 -2.23 -13.24
C GLY A 142 7.05 -2.93 -14.43
N GLY A 143 8.32 -3.29 -14.30
CA GLY A 143 9.12 -3.93 -15.36
C GLY A 143 9.86 -2.95 -16.27
N ARG A 144 9.55 -1.65 -16.21
CA ARG A 144 10.24 -0.61 -17.01
C ARG A 144 11.74 -0.56 -16.72
N LEU A 145 12.15 -0.87 -15.49
CA LEU A 145 13.57 -0.91 -15.13
C LEU A 145 14.39 -1.82 -16.07
N PHE A 146 13.78 -2.87 -16.64
CA PHE A 146 14.45 -3.83 -17.53
C PHE A 146 14.12 -3.62 -19.01
N ASN A 147 12.90 -3.17 -19.30
CA ASN A 147 12.38 -3.14 -20.67
C ASN A 147 12.47 -1.78 -21.37
N ASP A 148 12.77 -0.73 -20.63
CA ASP A 148 12.88 0.62 -21.17
C ASP A 148 14.37 1.01 -21.28
N ASP A 149 14.80 1.31 -22.50
CA ASP A 149 16.18 1.69 -22.82
C ASP A 149 16.60 2.98 -22.12
N TYR A 150 15.64 3.83 -21.75
CA TYR A 150 15.89 5.04 -20.97
C TYR A 150 16.61 4.74 -19.64
N PHE A 151 16.36 3.57 -19.04
CA PHE A 151 16.96 3.19 -17.76
C PHE A 151 18.28 2.41 -17.90
N GLN A 152 18.89 2.33 -19.10
CA GLN A 152 20.19 1.67 -19.25
C GLN A 152 21.27 2.24 -18.33
N PRO A 153 21.46 3.57 -18.21
CA PRO A 153 22.48 4.12 -17.31
C PRO A 153 22.24 3.74 -15.83
N LEU A 154 20.97 3.65 -15.43
CA LEU A 154 20.60 3.20 -14.08
C LEU A 154 20.92 1.71 -13.88
N ARG A 155 20.66 0.86 -14.87
CA ARG A 155 21.03 -0.57 -14.81
C ARG A 155 22.53 -0.75 -14.69
N ASP A 156 23.31 0.03 -15.43
CA ASP A 156 24.78 -0.02 -15.39
C ASP A 156 25.29 0.34 -13.99
N GLU A 157 24.78 1.43 -13.39
CA GLU A 157 25.14 1.82 -12.02
C GLU A 157 24.71 0.76 -10.99
N LEU A 158 23.50 0.21 -11.13
CA LEU A 158 23.03 -0.86 -10.24
C LEU A 158 23.88 -2.13 -10.36
N ALA A 159 24.47 -2.41 -11.52
CA ALA A 159 25.37 -3.54 -11.71
C ALA A 159 26.69 -3.33 -10.95
N VAL A 160 27.26 -2.12 -11.00
CA VAL A 160 28.43 -1.76 -10.18
C VAL A 160 28.14 -1.95 -8.70
N VAL A 161 27.02 -1.40 -8.21
CA VAL A 161 26.61 -1.55 -6.81
C VAL A 161 26.33 -3.03 -6.46
N ALA A 162 25.81 -3.81 -7.39
CA ALA A 162 25.59 -5.24 -7.18
C ALA A 162 26.92 -5.99 -6.96
N GLU A 163 27.96 -5.68 -7.73
CA GLU A 163 29.30 -6.23 -7.55
C GLU A 163 29.90 -5.82 -6.19
N GLU A 164 29.80 -4.54 -5.81
CA GLU A 164 30.30 -4.04 -4.52
C GLU A 164 29.64 -4.72 -3.32
N LEU A 165 28.34 -5.02 -3.44
CA LEU A 165 27.55 -5.64 -2.38
C LEU A 165 27.54 -7.18 -2.42
N ASN A 166 28.26 -7.80 -3.36
CA ASN A 166 28.18 -9.23 -3.66
C ASN A 166 26.72 -9.71 -3.85
N ALA A 167 25.89 -8.89 -4.48
CA ALA A 167 24.50 -9.23 -4.79
C ALA A 167 24.44 -10.12 -6.03
N GLY A 168 23.51 -11.07 -6.04
CA GLY A 168 23.34 -11.99 -7.16
C GLY A 168 22.70 -11.35 -8.39
N SER A 169 22.06 -10.19 -8.23
CA SER A 169 21.39 -9.48 -9.32
C SER A 169 21.04 -8.03 -8.94
N ILE A 170 20.74 -7.19 -9.94
CA ILE A 170 20.35 -5.79 -9.71
C ILE A 170 18.99 -5.67 -9.02
N GLU A 171 18.09 -6.64 -9.19
CA GLU A 171 16.81 -6.74 -8.46
C GLU A 171 17.05 -6.79 -6.95
N GLN A 172 18.07 -7.55 -6.50
CA GLN A 172 18.37 -7.66 -5.08
C GLN A 172 18.80 -6.32 -4.50
N VAL A 173 19.60 -5.55 -5.25
CA VAL A 173 19.99 -4.18 -4.87
C VAL A 173 18.76 -3.28 -4.75
N VAL A 174 17.88 -3.31 -5.75
CA VAL A 174 16.67 -2.47 -5.78
C VAL A 174 15.69 -2.84 -4.66
N ILE A 175 15.47 -4.13 -4.42
CA ILE A 175 14.61 -4.60 -3.32
C ILE A 175 15.21 -4.17 -1.98
N ARG A 176 16.53 -4.26 -1.81
CA ARG A 176 17.22 -3.81 -0.59
C ARG A 176 17.07 -2.31 -0.37
N LEU A 177 17.14 -1.50 -1.43
CA LEU A 177 16.84 -0.07 -1.36
C LEU A 177 15.39 0.19 -0.94
N GLY A 178 14.41 -0.49 -1.55
CA GLY A 178 13.00 -0.38 -1.18
C GLY A 178 12.72 -0.76 0.28
N ILE A 179 13.34 -1.84 0.77
CA ILE A 179 13.28 -2.23 2.19
C ILE A 179 13.90 -1.14 3.07
N THR A 180 15.03 -0.58 2.67
CA THR A 180 15.72 0.47 3.44
C THR A 180 14.84 1.70 3.62
N PHE A 181 14.18 2.18 2.56
CA PHE A 181 13.22 3.28 2.66
C PHE A 181 12.03 2.94 3.54
N THR A 182 11.47 1.73 3.40
CA THR A 182 10.32 1.28 4.19
C THR A 182 10.66 1.16 5.69
N VAL A 183 11.87 0.69 6.01
CA VAL A 183 12.36 0.56 7.39
C VAL A 183 12.74 1.91 7.97
N ALA A 184 13.42 2.77 7.20
CA ALA A 184 13.77 4.13 7.60
C ALA A 184 12.52 5.00 7.84
N ALA A 185 11.47 4.80 7.04
CA ALA A 185 10.17 5.43 7.23
C ALA A 185 9.40 4.94 8.47
N ALA A 186 9.95 4.05 9.31
CA ALA A 186 9.27 3.63 10.55
C ALA A 186 10.19 3.49 11.77
N ALA A 187 11.49 3.63 11.59
CA ALA A 187 12.47 3.52 12.66
C ALA A 187 13.46 4.69 12.60
N ASN A 188 14.02 5.07 13.76
CA ASN A 188 15.16 5.98 13.87
C ASN A 188 16.45 5.32 13.34
N TYR A 189 16.44 4.77 12.12
CA TYR A 189 17.63 4.19 11.52
C TYR A 189 18.43 5.30 10.84
N ARG A 190 19.64 5.54 11.34
CA ARG A 190 20.63 6.34 10.62
C ARG A 190 21.11 5.52 9.44
N LEU A 191 20.91 6.01 8.22
CA LEU A 191 21.72 5.61 7.07
C LEU A 191 23.16 6.01 7.39
N ARG A 192 24.01 5.04 7.72
CA ARG A 192 25.45 5.18 7.85
C ARG A 192 26.10 4.05 7.08
#